data_AF-A0A8T4PA71-F1
#
_entry.id   AF-A0A8T4PA71-F1
#
_cell.length_a   1.000
_cell.length_b   1.000
_cell.length_c   1.000
_cell.angle_alpha   90.00
_cell.angle_beta   90.00
_cell.angle_gamma   90.00
#
_symmetry.space_group_name_H-M   'P 1'
#
loop_
_entity.id
_entity.type
_entity.pdbx_description
1 polymer ?
#
loop_
_entity_poly.entity_id
_entity_poly.type
_entity_poly.pdbx_seq_one_letter_code
_entity_poly.pdbx_strand_id
1 'polypeptide(L)'
;MKSKFSTSWLSSKKPRKQRKYRANAPLHTKHKFLSSQLSKELRKKYGKRSFPVRKGDEVLVMRGSFKKKRATVSIIDLTRTRVALENIQRTKKDGTKVNVWFDPSSVQIQTLALDDKKRIAVLSRGKSKMSEKKENVKAGEENASNKISSK
;
A
#
# COMPACT_ATOMS: atom_id res chain seq x y z
N MET A 1 -24.49 -26.65 -8.57
CA MET A 1 -24.60 -25.49 -7.64
C MET A 1 -23.89 -24.27 -8.20
N LYS A 2 -24.45 -23.05 -8.06
CA LYS A 2 -23.73 -21.81 -8.44
C LYS A 2 -22.55 -21.62 -7.47
N SER A 3 -21.32 -21.50 -7.99
CA SER A 3 -20.14 -21.29 -7.12
C SER A 3 -20.24 -19.98 -6.33
N LYS A 4 -19.72 -20.00 -5.09
CA LYS A 4 -19.67 -18.81 -4.21
C LYS A 4 -18.62 -17.80 -4.69
N PHE A 5 -17.47 -18.28 -5.17
CA PHE A 5 -16.35 -17.49 -5.68
C PHE A 5 -15.69 -18.19 -6.88
N SER A 6 -15.14 -17.41 -7.81
CA SER A 6 -14.29 -17.89 -8.90
C SER A 6 -13.29 -16.81 -9.30
N THR A 7 -12.02 -17.18 -9.48
CA THR A 7 -10.95 -16.28 -9.93
C THR A 7 -11.17 -15.79 -11.36
N SER A 8 -11.76 -16.62 -12.22
CA SER A 8 -12.07 -16.29 -13.62
C SER A 8 -13.09 -15.16 -13.78
N TRP A 9 -13.80 -14.77 -12.71
CA TRP A 9 -14.74 -13.64 -12.78
C TRP A 9 -14.03 -12.30 -12.89
N LEU A 10 -12.75 -12.21 -12.53
CA LEU A 10 -11.96 -10.99 -12.64
C LEU A 10 -11.70 -10.59 -14.11
N SER A 11 -11.48 -11.56 -15.00
CA SER A 11 -11.26 -11.32 -16.44
C SER A 11 -12.55 -11.10 -17.22
N SER A 12 -13.72 -11.39 -16.62
CA SER A 12 -14.99 -11.26 -17.31
C SER A 12 -15.40 -9.78 -17.46
N LYS A 13 -15.83 -9.38 -18.68
CA LYS A 13 -16.39 -8.05 -18.96
C LYS A 13 -17.73 -7.78 -18.25
N LYS A 14 -18.44 -8.82 -17.79
CA LYS A 14 -19.79 -8.68 -17.20
C LYS A 14 -19.71 -8.01 -15.81
N PRO A 15 -20.32 -6.82 -15.60
CA PRO A 15 -20.24 -6.09 -14.32
C PRO A 15 -20.75 -6.90 -13.12
N ARG A 16 -21.82 -7.70 -13.33
CA ARG A 16 -22.38 -8.57 -12.29
C ARG A 16 -21.35 -9.57 -11.75
N LYS A 17 -20.51 -10.15 -12.62
CA LYS A 17 -19.46 -11.11 -12.22
C LYS A 17 -18.33 -10.41 -11.46
N GLN A 18 -17.91 -9.22 -11.92
CA GLN A 18 -16.86 -8.44 -11.26
C GLN A 18 -17.27 -7.96 -9.86
N ARG A 19 -18.51 -7.46 -9.70
CA ARG A 19 -19.04 -7.06 -8.39
C ARG A 19 -19.15 -8.26 -7.44
N LYS A 20 -19.65 -9.40 -7.93
CA LYS A 20 -19.71 -10.66 -7.17
C LYS A 20 -18.32 -11.13 -6.73
N TYR A 21 -17.30 -11.00 -7.58
CA TYR A 21 -15.92 -11.34 -7.25
C TYR A 21 -15.40 -10.54 -6.05
N ARG A 22 -15.57 -9.21 -6.03
CA ARG A 22 -15.09 -8.38 -4.92
C ARG A 22 -15.85 -8.64 -3.62
N ALA A 23 -17.18 -8.81 -3.69
CA ALA A 23 -18.01 -9.05 -2.51
C ALA A 23 -17.64 -10.39 -1.82
N ASN A 24 -17.52 -11.46 -2.61
CA ASN A 24 -17.34 -12.82 -2.13
C ASN A 24 -15.87 -13.27 -2.07
N ALA A 25 -14.90 -12.37 -2.29
CA ALA A 25 -13.49 -12.73 -2.27
C ALA A 25 -13.08 -13.30 -0.89
N PRO A 26 -12.26 -14.37 -0.85
CA PRO A 26 -11.71 -14.87 0.41
C PRO A 26 -10.70 -13.89 1.01
N LEU A 27 -10.42 -14.00 2.31
CA LEU A 27 -9.63 -13.03 3.07
C LEU A 27 -8.21 -12.82 2.50
N HIS A 28 -7.53 -13.89 2.11
CA HIS A 28 -6.19 -13.80 1.51
C HIS A 28 -6.19 -13.04 0.17
N THR A 29 -7.30 -13.08 -0.56
CA THR A 29 -7.47 -12.31 -1.81
C THR A 29 -7.83 -10.86 -1.49
N LYS A 30 -8.69 -10.62 -0.49
CA LYS A 30 -9.04 -9.27 -0.01
C LYS A 30 -7.83 -8.49 0.52
N HIS A 31 -6.81 -9.17 1.04
CA HIS A 31 -5.53 -8.54 1.41
C HIS A 31 -4.90 -7.76 0.25
N LYS A 32 -5.00 -8.24 -1.00
CA LYS A 32 -4.50 -7.51 -2.17
C LYS A 32 -5.29 -6.22 -2.44
N PHE A 33 -6.57 -6.18 -2.09
CA PHE A 33 -7.41 -4.98 -2.26
C PHE A 33 -7.06 -3.85 -1.28
N LEU A 34 -6.38 -4.17 -0.16
CA LEU A 34 -5.84 -3.18 0.79
C LEU A 34 -4.55 -2.51 0.30
N SER A 35 -4.21 -2.61 -0.99
CA SER A 35 -3.06 -1.94 -1.56
C SER A 35 -3.27 -0.43 -1.60
N SER A 36 -2.37 0.31 -0.96
CA SER A 36 -2.37 1.77 -0.94
C SER A 36 -1.15 2.32 -1.67
N GLN A 37 -1.24 3.58 -2.05
CA GLN A 37 -0.23 4.29 -2.81
C GLN A 37 0.99 4.60 -1.95
N LEU A 38 2.20 4.34 -2.45
CA LEU A 38 3.44 4.76 -1.78
C LEU A 38 3.71 6.27 -2.02
N SER A 39 4.40 6.92 -1.07
CA SER A 39 4.99 8.26 -1.23
C SER A 39 6.01 8.30 -2.37
N LYS A 40 6.30 9.49 -2.92
CA LYS A 40 7.23 9.61 -4.05
C LYS A 40 8.63 9.11 -3.69
N GLU A 41 9.07 9.32 -2.46
CA GLU A 41 10.35 8.84 -1.93
C GLU A 41 10.38 7.32 -1.83
N LEU A 42 9.34 6.72 -1.24
CA LEU A 42 9.22 5.26 -1.14
C LEU A 42 9.12 4.59 -2.52
N ARG A 43 8.49 5.24 -3.51
CA ARG A 43 8.48 4.73 -4.89
C ARG A 43 9.87 4.71 -5.50
N LYS A 44 10.66 5.78 -5.32
CA LYS A 44 12.04 5.85 -5.82
C LYS A 44 12.93 4.81 -5.15
N LYS A 45 12.73 4.57 -3.84
CA LYS A 45 13.47 3.59 -3.06
C LYS A 45 13.08 2.15 -3.42
N TYR A 46 11.79 1.86 -3.56
CA TYR A 46 11.30 0.49 -3.72
C TYR A 46 10.95 0.08 -5.15
N GLY A 47 10.84 1.02 -6.09
CA GLY A 47 10.47 0.76 -7.49
C GLY A 47 9.01 0.32 -7.67
N LYS A 48 8.17 0.46 -6.64
CA LYS A 48 6.77 0.00 -6.66
C LYS A 48 5.82 1.17 -6.50
N ARG A 49 4.67 1.08 -7.16
CA ARG A 49 3.65 2.13 -7.14
C ARG A 49 2.76 2.11 -5.90
N SER A 50 2.47 0.91 -5.39
CA SER A 50 1.58 0.65 -4.27
C SER A 50 2.02 -0.60 -3.50
N PHE A 51 1.55 -0.70 -2.26
CA PHE A 51 1.81 -1.85 -1.38
C PHE A 51 0.64 -2.06 -0.40
N PRO A 52 0.35 -3.32 0.04
CA PRO A 52 -0.68 -3.58 1.03
C PRO A 52 -0.40 -2.92 2.38
N VAL A 53 -1.39 -2.18 2.89
CA VAL A 53 -1.34 -1.52 4.20
C VAL A 53 -1.33 -2.55 5.32
N ARG A 54 -0.54 -2.32 6.36
CA ARG A 54 -0.48 -3.10 7.60
C ARG A 54 -0.62 -2.19 8.81
N LYS A 55 -1.05 -2.78 9.93
CA LYS A 55 -1.00 -2.14 11.25
C LYS A 55 0.42 -1.63 11.53
N GLY A 56 0.53 -0.40 12.01
CA GLY A 56 1.81 0.27 12.27
C GLY A 56 2.42 1.03 11.08
N ASP A 57 1.86 0.92 9.86
CA ASP A 57 2.28 1.82 8.78
C ASP A 57 1.80 3.26 9.08
N GLU A 58 2.65 4.25 8.81
CA GLU A 58 2.25 5.66 8.87
C GLU A 58 1.73 6.10 7.51
N VAL A 59 0.58 6.74 7.53
CA VAL A 59 -0.14 7.09 6.33
C VAL A 59 -0.69 8.51 6.36
N LEU A 60 -0.79 9.10 5.18
CA LEU A 60 -1.37 10.41 4.91
C LEU A 60 -2.74 10.23 4.25
N VAL A 61 -3.76 10.89 4.79
CA VAL A 61 -5.10 10.91 4.16
C VAL A 61 -5.10 11.88 2.97
N MET A 62 -5.43 11.38 1.79
CA MET A 62 -5.42 12.15 0.53
C MET A 62 -6.77 12.73 0.16
N ARG A 63 -7.87 12.07 0.55
CA ARG A 63 -9.26 12.45 0.18
C ARG A 63 -10.19 12.40 1.40
N GLY A 64 -11.27 13.18 1.36
CA GLY A 64 -12.29 13.26 2.41
C GLY A 64 -12.02 14.36 3.45
N SER A 65 -12.83 14.41 4.50
CA SER A 65 -12.80 15.49 5.51
C SER A 65 -11.50 15.55 6.32
N PHE A 66 -10.78 14.43 6.44
CA PHE A 66 -9.54 14.32 7.21
C PHE A 66 -8.28 14.47 6.34
N LYS A 67 -8.39 15.09 5.17
CA LYS A 67 -7.29 15.28 4.21
C LYS A 67 -6.09 15.97 4.87
N LYS A 68 -4.89 15.64 4.40
CA LYS A 68 -3.58 16.13 4.86
C LYS A 68 -3.19 15.72 6.30
N LYS A 69 -4.02 14.97 7.02
CA LYS A 69 -3.64 14.41 8.33
C LYS A 69 -2.77 13.16 8.15
N ARG A 70 -1.68 13.11 8.91
CA ARG A 70 -0.83 11.92 9.07
C ARG A 70 -1.26 11.16 10.31
N ALA A 71 -1.31 9.84 10.20
CA ALA A 71 -1.65 8.96 11.30
C ALA A 71 -1.11 7.56 11.05
N THR A 72 -0.90 6.82 12.12
CA THR A 72 -0.58 5.39 12.12
C THR A 72 -1.84 4.57 11.87
N VAL A 73 -1.68 3.45 11.19
CA VAL A 73 -2.77 2.49 10.96
C VAL A 73 -2.99 1.66 12.22
N SER A 74 -4.18 1.79 12.81
CA SER A 74 -4.54 1.10 14.06
C SER A 74 -5.21 -0.26 13.79
N ILE A 75 -6.30 -0.25 13.01
CA ILE A 75 -7.12 -1.44 12.76
C ILE A 75 -7.33 -1.60 11.26
N ILE A 76 -7.28 -2.87 10.81
CA ILE A 76 -7.57 -3.25 9.44
C ILE A 76 -8.72 -4.25 9.47
N ASP A 77 -9.78 -3.93 8.73
CA ASP A 77 -10.90 -4.84 8.51
C ASP A 77 -10.80 -5.42 7.09
N LEU A 78 -10.36 -6.68 7.01
CA LEU A 78 -10.28 -7.44 5.76
C LEU A 78 -11.65 -7.78 5.19
N THR A 79 -12.69 -7.94 6.02
CA THR A 79 -14.02 -8.32 5.54
C THR A 79 -14.66 -7.21 4.73
N ARG A 80 -14.54 -5.96 5.22
CA ARG A 80 -15.05 -4.74 4.58
C ARG A 80 -14.01 -4.03 3.71
N THR A 81 -12.76 -4.52 3.70
CA THR A 81 -11.61 -3.90 3.02
C THR A 81 -11.42 -2.43 3.40
N ARG A 82 -11.46 -2.14 4.70
CA ARG A 82 -11.32 -0.78 5.24
C ARG A 82 -10.23 -0.70 6.29
N VAL A 83 -9.72 0.51 6.47
CA VAL A 83 -8.65 0.82 7.41
C VAL A 83 -9.12 1.91 8.38
N ALA A 84 -8.80 1.78 9.66
CA ALA A 84 -8.99 2.82 10.66
C ALA A 84 -7.62 3.38 11.08
N LEU A 85 -7.57 4.70 11.23
CA LEU A 85 -6.36 5.44 11.57
C LEU A 85 -6.42 5.88 13.03
N GLU A 86 -5.26 5.89 13.67
CA GLU A 86 -5.12 6.37 15.04
C GLU A 86 -5.43 7.87 15.13
N ASN A 87 -6.06 8.28 16.23
CA ASN A 87 -6.44 9.68 16.49
C ASN A 87 -7.37 10.34 15.44
N ILE A 88 -7.91 9.57 14.49
CA ILE A 88 -8.91 10.04 13.52
C ILE A 88 -10.25 9.37 13.84
N GLN A 89 -10.99 10.04 14.73
CA GLN A 89 -12.25 9.56 15.29
C GLN A 89 -13.36 10.60 15.10
N ARG A 90 -14.62 10.14 15.20
CA ARG A 90 -15.81 10.98 15.27
C ARG A 90 -16.47 10.79 16.63
N THR A 91 -16.89 11.87 17.24
CA THR A 91 -17.68 11.85 18.48
C THR A 91 -19.15 11.63 18.13
N LYS A 92 -19.79 10.66 18.78
CA LYS A 92 -21.24 10.46 18.73
C LYS A 92 -21.96 11.51 19.59
N LYS A 93 -23.28 11.59 19.48
CA LYS A 93 -24.12 12.45 20.34
C LYS A 93 -23.93 12.10 21.82
N ASP A 94 -23.71 10.83 22.12
CA ASP A 94 -23.49 10.31 23.47
C ASP A 94 -22.06 10.59 24.02
N GLY A 95 -21.23 11.36 23.30
CA GLY A 95 -19.85 11.68 23.69
C GLY A 95 -18.81 10.59 23.41
N THR A 96 -19.22 9.37 23.10
CA THR A 96 -18.30 8.26 22.76
C THR A 96 -17.58 8.50 21.43
N LYS A 97 -16.28 8.17 21.38
CA LYS A 97 -15.44 8.30 20.17
C LYS A 97 -15.48 7.01 19.35
N VAL A 98 -15.74 7.15 18.05
CA VAL A 98 -15.78 6.02 17.11
C VAL A 98 -14.77 6.22 15.99
N ASN A 99 -14.07 5.15 15.64
CA ASN A 99 -13.09 5.15 14.56
C ASN A 99 -13.75 5.44 13.21
N VAL A 100 -13.10 6.30 12.43
CA VAL A 100 -13.52 6.56 11.05
C VAL A 100 -12.87 5.54 10.13
N TRP A 101 -13.71 4.90 9.30
CA TRP A 101 -13.25 3.93 8.33
C TRP A 101 -12.87 4.60 7.00
N PHE A 102 -11.68 4.28 6.52
CA PHE A 102 -11.12 4.75 5.26
C PHE A 102 -11.00 3.61 4.25
N ASP A 103 -11.11 3.98 2.97
CA ASP A 103 -10.73 3.10 1.88
C ASP A 103 -9.19 3.17 1.69
N PRO A 104 -8.50 2.05 1.45
CA PRO A 104 -7.04 2.05 1.25
C PRO A 104 -6.58 2.96 0.10
N SER A 105 -7.42 3.23 -0.91
CA SER A 105 -7.10 4.11 -2.03
C SER A 105 -7.16 5.60 -1.70
N SER A 106 -7.88 6.00 -0.63
CA SER A 106 -7.92 7.39 -0.18
C SER A 106 -6.73 7.79 0.69
N VAL A 107 -5.84 6.84 0.94
CA VAL A 107 -4.69 6.95 1.84
C VAL A 107 -3.40 6.82 1.03
N GLN A 108 -2.30 7.39 1.53
CA GLN A 108 -0.96 7.25 0.97
C GLN A 108 0.03 6.88 2.07
N ILE A 109 0.79 5.81 1.87
CA ILE A 109 1.80 5.34 2.82
C ILE A 109 3.02 6.28 2.77
N GLN A 110 3.41 6.80 3.93
CA GLN A 110 4.59 7.65 4.12
C GLN A 110 5.77 6.85 4.65
N THR A 111 5.53 6.02 5.68
CA THR A 111 6.53 5.11 6.24
C THR A 111 5.96 3.69 6.32
N LEU A 112 6.82 2.69 6.15
CA LEU A 112 6.44 1.28 6.19
C LEU A 112 6.98 0.66 7.48
N ALA A 113 6.14 -0.09 8.19
CA ALA A 113 6.59 -0.98 9.26
C ALA A 113 7.25 -2.22 8.64
N LEU A 114 8.56 -2.40 8.87
CA LEU A 114 9.40 -3.41 8.19
C LEU A 114 9.90 -4.53 9.12
N ASP A 115 9.22 -4.79 10.22
CA ASP A 115 9.68 -5.76 11.23
C ASP A 115 9.69 -7.21 10.74
N ASP A 116 8.90 -7.51 9.69
CA ASP A 116 8.74 -8.86 9.16
C ASP A 116 9.63 -9.10 7.92
N LYS A 117 10.51 -10.11 8.03
CA LYS A 117 11.38 -10.58 6.94
C LYS A 117 10.59 -10.92 5.66
N LYS A 118 9.40 -11.51 5.78
CA LYS A 118 8.55 -11.86 4.62
C LYS A 118 8.06 -10.61 3.90
N ARG A 119 7.70 -9.56 4.65
CA ARG A 119 7.26 -8.27 4.09
C ARG A 119 8.39 -7.59 3.33
N ILE A 120 9.62 -7.63 3.86
CA ILE A 120 10.82 -7.15 3.16
C ILE A 120 11.05 -7.93 1.86
N ALA A 121 10.99 -9.26 1.90
CA ALA A 121 11.17 -10.12 0.71
C ALA A 121 10.11 -9.84 -0.38
N VAL A 122 8.85 -9.65 0.00
CA VAL A 122 7.78 -9.29 -0.94
C VAL A 122 8.00 -7.88 -1.49
N LEU A 123 8.50 -6.94 -0.67
CA LEU A 123 8.79 -5.58 -1.11
C LEU A 123 9.95 -5.53 -2.11
N SER A 124 10.99 -6.36 -1.94
CA SER A 124 12.13 -6.47 -2.86
C SER A 124 11.82 -7.29 -4.12
N ARG A 125 10.79 -8.15 -4.12
CA ARG A 125 10.40 -8.93 -5.29
C ARG A 125 10.11 -8.03 -6.51
N GLY A 126 10.89 -8.19 -7.58
CA GLY A 126 10.83 -7.37 -8.80
C GLY A 126 11.88 -6.25 -8.90
N LYS A 127 12.72 -6.03 -7.87
CA LYS A 127 13.82 -5.07 -7.89
C LYS A 127 15.09 -5.54 -8.61
N SER A 128 15.26 -6.83 -8.86
CA SER A 128 16.52 -7.36 -9.41
C SER A 128 16.95 -6.67 -10.71
N LYS A 129 16.06 -6.02 -11.46
CA LYS A 129 16.43 -5.26 -12.67
C LYS A 129 16.73 -3.75 -12.47
N MET A 130 16.50 -3.17 -11.29
CA MET A 130 16.52 -1.70 -11.10
C MET A 130 17.50 -1.19 -10.03
N SER A 131 17.86 -2.00 -9.03
CA SER A 131 18.92 -1.64 -8.05
C SER A 131 20.32 -1.78 -8.63
N GLU A 132 20.59 -2.86 -9.38
CA GLU A 132 21.86 -3.07 -10.12
C GLU A 132 22.15 -1.91 -11.08
N LYS A 133 21.12 -1.35 -11.73
CA LYS A 133 21.26 -0.23 -12.67
C LYS A 133 21.61 1.10 -11.98
N LYS A 134 21.24 1.29 -10.70
CA LYS A 134 21.58 2.50 -9.93
C LYS A 134 22.95 2.42 -9.26
N GLU A 135 23.36 1.23 -8.82
CA GLU A 135 24.71 1.00 -8.28
C GLU A 135 25.77 1.11 -9.40
N ASN A 136 25.50 0.57 -10.60
CA ASN A 136 26.42 0.73 -11.74
C ASN A 136 26.53 2.16 -12.26
N VAL A 137 25.47 2.97 -12.20
CA VAL A 137 25.53 4.40 -12.61
C VAL A 137 26.31 5.23 -11.60
N LYS A 138 26.13 4.98 -10.29
CA LYS A 138 26.93 5.65 -9.25
C LYS A 138 28.41 5.27 -9.30
N ALA A 139 28.71 3.99 -9.50
CA ALA A 139 30.09 3.54 -9.69
C ALA A 139 30.72 4.12 -10.98
N GLY A 140 29.94 4.31 -12.04
CA GLY A 140 30.39 4.97 -13.27
C GLY A 140 30.70 6.46 -13.09
N GLU A 141 29.89 7.19 -12.33
CA GLU A 141 30.09 8.62 -12.02
C GLU A 141 31.30 8.84 -11.10
N GLU A 142 31.49 8.01 -10.07
CA GLU A 142 32.65 8.06 -9.16
C GLU A 142 33.98 7.72 -9.87
N ASN A 143 33.95 6.78 -10.81
CA ASN A 143 35.13 6.45 -11.62
C ASN A 143 35.46 7.54 -12.66
N ALA A 144 34.47 8.28 -13.16
CA ALA A 144 34.69 9.40 -14.07
C ALA A 144 35.27 10.63 -13.35
N SER A 145 34.80 10.93 -12.13
CA SER A 145 35.33 12.04 -11.32
C SER A 145 36.78 11.82 -10.92
N ASN A 146 37.16 10.59 -10.54
CA ASN A 146 38.54 10.26 -10.15
C ASN A 146 39.55 10.32 -11.33
N LYS A 147 39.07 10.19 -12.57
CA LYS A 147 39.89 10.28 -13.79
C LYS A 147 40.13 11.72 -14.26
N ILE A 148 39.27 12.65 -13.85
CA ILE A 148 39.36 14.08 -14.16
C ILE A 148 40.27 14.80 -13.16
N SER A 149 40.35 14.31 -11.91
CA SER A 149 41.26 14.84 -10.88
C SER A 149 42.72 14.38 -10.98
N SER A 150 43.05 13.47 -11.90
CA SER A 150 44.39 12.87 -12.06
C SER A 150 45.10 13.32 -13.36
N LYS A 151 44.64 14.40 -13.98
CA LYS A 151 45.17 14.99 -15.22
C LYS A 151 45.44 16.47 -15.01
#